data_AF-A0A2W1BRV5-F1
#
_entry.id   AF-A0A2W1BRV5-F1
#
_cell.length_a   1.000
_cell.length_b   1.000
_cell.length_c   1.000
_cell.angle_alpha   90.00
_cell.angle_beta   90.00
_cell.angle_gamma   90.00
#
_symmetry.space_group_name_H-M   'P 1'
#
loop_
_entity.id
_entity.type
_entity.pdbx_description
1 polymer ?
#
loop_
_entity_poly.entity_id
_entity_poly.type
_entity_poly.pdbx_seq_one_letter_code
_entity_poly.pdbx_strand_id
1 'polypeptide(L)'
;MTELKSTWADEESLFPYKDGAAGEILQAMRSSQIALADNAPKGTQLKLLLLLQGKQKLYFKPKRYNISDVIRGNIYAGYDRHNSEVFTYHLAMVLNYKWVAPSVIRRIHFNQDILAHATAGLKRTMVKNDKGLVCIYGKCYYCKVNETVCPDNKGEIEGAAILYLDKQFKVNKSPWRRSYNNMKMEWENDFDFCKKVSMLLSTKRILNLIDISIIDFLIQNGDRHRYEVYKNKIILLDNGKGLGNPMLDEIDILAPLYQCCM
;
A
#
# COMPACT_ATOMS: atom_id res chain seq x y z
N MET A 1 -17.16 -15.17 16.25
CA MET A 1 -16.54 -14.57 15.05
C MET A 1 -17.52 -13.55 14.51
N THR A 2 -17.34 -12.30 14.92
CA THR A 2 -18.32 -11.23 14.74
C THR A 2 -18.48 -10.94 13.25
N GLU A 3 -19.70 -11.03 12.74
CA GLU A 3 -20.05 -10.47 11.43
C GLU A 3 -19.49 -9.05 11.34
N LEU A 4 -18.61 -8.81 10.37
CA LEU A 4 -18.08 -7.47 10.12
C LEU A 4 -19.19 -6.65 9.47
N LYS A 5 -20.00 -6.03 10.33
CA LYS A 5 -21.16 -5.22 9.97
C LYS A 5 -20.75 -4.02 9.10
N SER A 6 -21.70 -3.61 8.26
CA SER A 6 -21.67 -2.60 7.21
C SER A 6 -21.24 -1.17 7.58
N THR A 7 -20.76 -0.90 8.80
CA THR A 7 -20.57 0.45 9.35
C THR A 7 -19.16 0.68 9.89
N TRP A 8 -18.11 0.25 9.17
CA TRP A 8 -16.73 0.42 9.63
C TRP A 8 -16.19 1.86 9.55
N ALA A 9 -16.85 2.77 8.81
CA ALA A 9 -16.34 4.13 8.62
C ALA A 9 -17.34 5.22 9.03
N ASP A 10 -16.90 6.14 9.90
CA ASP A 10 -17.63 7.34 10.32
C ASP A 10 -16.94 8.62 9.79
N GLU A 11 -17.04 9.75 10.47
CA GLU A 11 -16.34 11.00 10.09
C GLU A 11 -14.90 11.06 10.63
N GLU A 12 -14.60 10.27 11.66
CA GLU A 12 -13.32 10.29 12.37
C GLU A 12 -12.37 9.19 11.90
N SER A 13 -12.89 8.01 11.54
CA SER A 13 -12.10 6.81 11.31
C SER A 13 -12.65 5.91 10.20
N LEU A 14 -11.74 5.13 9.61
CA LEU A 14 -12.06 4.18 8.55
C LEU A 14 -12.49 2.79 9.07
N PHE A 15 -12.09 2.45 10.29
CA PHE A 15 -12.37 1.19 10.98
C PHE A 15 -12.38 1.42 12.50
N PRO A 16 -13.09 0.59 13.28
CA PRO A 16 -13.04 0.65 14.75
C PRO A 16 -11.62 0.48 15.28
N TYR A 17 -11.16 1.42 16.09
CA TYR A 17 -9.76 1.44 16.58
C TYR A 17 -9.64 1.57 18.10
N LYS A 18 -10.73 1.89 18.80
CA LYS A 18 -10.77 2.00 20.26
C LYS A 18 -10.99 0.63 20.91
N ASP A 19 -10.77 0.55 22.23
CA ASP A 19 -11.13 -0.61 23.06
C ASP A 19 -10.58 -1.95 22.57
N GLY A 20 -9.38 -1.94 21.97
CA GLY A 20 -8.72 -3.14 21.44
C GLY A 20 -9.16 -3.57 20.04
N ALA A 21 -10.16 -2.93 19.43
CA ALA A 21 -10.72 -3.34 18.14
C ALA A 21 -9.69 -3.37 17.00
N ALA A 22 -8.73 -2.42 16.98
CA ALA A 22 -7.64 -2.45 16.01
C ALA A 22 -6.78 -3.72 16.14
N GLY A 23 -6.47 -4.13 17.38
CA GLY A 23 -5.70 -5.35 17.65
C GLY A 23 -6.42 -6.60 17.19
N GLU A 24 -7.73 -6.70 17.43
CA GLU A 24 -8.56 -7.81 16.97
C GLU A 24 -8.59 -7.92 15.44
N ILE A 25 -8.77 -6.79 14.75
CA ILE A 25 -8.74 -6.73 13.28
C ILE A 25 -7.40 -7.23 12.75
N LEU A 26 -6.28 -6.70 13.26
CA LEU A 26 -4.94 -7.08 12.82
C LEU A 26 -4.63 -8.56 13.12
N GLN A 27 -5.09 -9.06 14.27
CA GLN A 27 -4.92 -10.47 14.62
C GLN A 27 -5.73 -11.37 13.68
N ALA A 28 -6.99 -11.03 13.40
CA ALA A 28 -7.82 -11.75 12.44
C ALA A 28 -7.19 -11.75 11.04
N MET A 29 -6.67 -10.61 10.58
CA MET A 29 -5.95 -10.51 9.31
C MET A 29 -4.70 -11.40 9.26
N ARG A 30 -3.99 -11.54 10.39
CA ARG A 30 -2.76 -12.31 10.50
C ARG A 30 -3.01 -13.82 10.52
N SER A 31 -4.00 -14.30 11.26
CA SER A 31 -4.16 -15.73 11.56
C SER A 31 -5.35 -16.43 10.91
N SER A 32 -6.33 -15.71 10.36
CA SER A 32 -7.51 -16.36 9.77
C SER A 32 -7.14 -17.19 8.55
N GLN A 33 -7.70 -18.39 8.44
CA GLN A 33 -7.43 -19.30 7.32
C GLN A 33 -7.82 -18.69 5.97
N ILE A 34 -7.00 -18.92 4.96
CA ILE A 34 -7.24 -18.51 3.58
C ILE A 34 -8.18 -19.54 2.93
N ALA A 35 -9.28 -19.07 2.36
CA ALA A 35 -10.24 -19.88 1.62
C ALA A 35 -9.95 -19.84 0.11
N LEU A 36 -9.43 -18.73 -0.41
CA LEU A 36 -9.10 -18.54 -1.83
C LEU A 36 -7.94 -17.56 -1.99
N ALA A 37 -7.05 -17.83 -2.95
CA ALA A 37 -5.97 -16.95 -3.37
C ALA A 37 -6.02 -16.70 -4.89
N ASP A 38 -5.99 -15.43 -5.30
CA ASP A 38 -5.92 -15.03 -6.72
C ASP A 38 -4.91 -13.90 -6.95
N ASN A 39 -4.62 -13.59 -8.21
CA ASN A 39 -4.03 -12.32 -8.60
C ASN A 39 -5.00 -11.18 -8.28
N ALA A 40 -4.53 -10.14 -7.60
CA ALA A 40 -5.36 -8.96 -7.39
C ALA A 40 -5.62 -8.21 -8.72
N PRO A 41 -6.82 -7.64 -8.90
CA PRO A 41 -7.19 -7.01 -10.16
C PRO A 41 -6.44 -5.68 -10.35
N LYS A 42 -5.77 -5.53 -11.50
CA LYS A 42 -5.05 -4.33 -11.93
C LYS A 42 -3.93 -3.91 -10.96
N GLY A 43 -3.01 -3.08 -11.43
CA GLY A 43 -1.91 -2.56 -10.61
C GLY A 43 -0.56 -2.66 -11.30
N THR A 44 0.39 -1.90 -10.79
CA THR A 44 1.74 -1.82 -11.34
C THR A 44 2.63 -2.95 -10.82
N GLN A 45 2.50 -3.27 -9.54
CA GLN A 45 3.32 -4.24 -8.82
C GLN A 45 2.56 -5.53 -8.46
N LEU A 46 3.31 -6.58 -8.14
CA LEU A 46 2.77 -7.87 -7.73
C LEU A 46 1.96 -7.73 -6.44
N LYS A 47 0.69 -8.13 -6.49
CA LYS A 47 -0.19 -8.27 -5.32
C LYS A 47 -1.15 -9.42 -5.53
N LEU A 48 -1.43 -10.16 -4.46
CA LEU A 48 -2.44 -11.20 -4.44
C LEU A 48 -3.72 -10.67 -3.77
N LEU A 49 -4.85 -11.25 -4.15
CA LEU A 49 -6.12 -11.11 -3.45
C LEU A 49 -6.35 -12.40 -2.66
N LEU A 50 -6.46 -12.28 -1.35
CA LEU A 50 -6.78 -13.38 -0.45
C LEU A 50 -8.20 -13.21 0.06
N LEU A 51 -9.00 -14.27 -0.01
CA LEU A 51 -10.28 -14.37 0.68
C LEU A 51 -10.08 -15.24 1.92
N LEU A 52 -10.37 -14.71 3.10
CA LEU A 52 -10.35 -15.45 4.35
C LEU A 52 -11.66 -16.23 4.53
N GLN A 53 -11.65 -17.29 5.35
CA GLN A 53 -12.87 -18.06 5.65
C GLN A 53 -14.02 -17.22 6.21
N GLY A 54 -13.72 -16.16 6.95
CA GLY A 54 -14.73 -15.20 7.43
C GLY A 54 -15.29 -14.28 6.35
N LYS A 55 -14.96 -14.50 5.06
CA LYS A 55 -15.32 -13.72 3.87
C LYS A 55 -14.65 -12.34 3.76
N GLN A 56 -13.69 -12.03 4.62
CA GLN A 56 -12.85 -10.85 4.49
C GLN A 56 -11.89 -10.99 3.32
N LYS A 57 -11.67 -9.90 2.60
CA LYS A 57 -10.65 -9.84 1.54
C LYS A 57 -9.42 -9.12 2.07
N LEU A 58 -8.25 -9.59 1.70
CA LEU A 58 -6.97 -8.92 1.93
C LEU A 58 -6.24 -8.77 0.60
N TYR A 59 -5.61 -7.63 0.40
CA TYR A 59 -4.48 -7.58 -0.52
C TYR A 59 -3.25 -8.13 0.19
N PHE A 60 -2.44 -8.91 -0.52
CA PHE A 60 -1.18 -9.41 -0.02
C PHE A 60 -0.05 -8.96 -0.95
N LYS A 61 0.82 -8.08 -0.44
CA LYS A 61 2.03 -7.64 -1.14
C LYS A 61 3.23 -8.43 -0.60
N PRO A 62 3.78 -9.39 -1.37
CA PRO A 62 4.87 -10.23 -0.90
C PRO A 62 6.17 -9.46 -0.69
N LYS A 63 7.01 -9.93 0.23
CA LYS A 63 8.38 -9.45 0.43
C LYS A 63 9.18 -9.56 -0.87
N ARG A 64 9.86 -8.46 -1.24
CA ARG A 64 10.74 -8.37 -2.43
C ARG A 64 12.20 -8.08 -2.10
N TYR A 65 12.44 -7.51 -0.93
CA TYR A 65 13.74 -7.06 -0.45
C TYR A 65 13.97 -7.51 0.99
N ASN A 66 15.23 -7.67 1.38
CA ASN A 66 15.59 -7.76 2.79
C ASN A 66 15.53 -6.39 3.45
N ILE A 67 15.37 -6.37 4.77
CA ILE A 67 15.25 -5.12 5.53
C ILE A 67 16.50 -4.22 5.43
N SER A 68 17.65 -4.83 5.14
CA SER A 68 18.94 -4.15 4.96
C SER A 68 19.17 -3.61 3.55
N ASP A 69 18.30 -3.92 2.58
CA ASP A 69 18.51 -3.52 1.19
C ASP A 69 18.25 -2.02 1.04
N VAL A 70 19.18 -1.33 0.38
CA VAL A 70 19.07 0.11 0.06
C VAL A 70 18.69 0.28 -1.40
N ILE A 71 17.57 0.96 -1.64
CA ILE A 71 17.07 1.25 -2.98
C ILE A 71 17.72 2.54 -3.47
N ARG A 72 18.45 2.43 -4.60
CA ARG A 72 19.16 3.55 -5.23
C ARG A 72 18.41 4.05 -6.47
N GLY A 73 18.70 5.29 -6.86
CA GLY A 73 18.09 5.96 -8.01
C GLY A 73 16.93 6.83 -7.59
N ASN A 74 15.92 6.96 -8.46
CA ASN A 74 14.73 7.78 -8.18
C ASN A 74 14.00 7.29 -6.92
N ILE A 75 13.42 8.21 -6.15
CA ILE A 75 12.70 7.93 -4.90
C ILE A 75 11.55 6.91 -5.06
N TYR A 76 10.96 6.80 -6.25
CA TYR A 76 9.89 5.86 -6.59
C TYR A 76 10.39 4.53 -7.21
N ALA A 77 11.70 4.28 -7.22
CA ALA A 77 12.30 3.10 -7.84
C ALA A 77 12.02 1.79 -7.10
N GLY A 78 12.29 0.69 -7.79
CA GLY A 78 12.20 -0.68 -7.25
C GLY A 78 10.77 -1.19 -7.08
N TYR A 79 10.66 -2.34 -6.43
CA TYR A 79 9.37 -2.96 -6.08
C TYR A 79 8.73 -2.31 -4.85
N ASP A 80 7.43 -2.57 -4.67
CA ASP A 80 6.76 -2.30 -3.41
C ASP A 80 7.43 -3.09 -2.27
N ARG A 81 7.61 -2.42 -1.14
CA ARG A 81 8.20 -2.93 0.11
C ARG A 81 7.08 -3.19 1.11
N HIS A 82 6.90 -4.46 1.46
CA HIS A 82 5.81 -4.90 2.34
C HIS A 82 5.92 -4.29 3.74
N ASN A 83 7.14 -4.13 4.26
CA ASN A 83 7.39 -3.46 5.53
C ASN A 83 6.96 -1.99 5.50
N SER A 84 7.07 -1.29 4.37
CA SER A 84 6.61 0.10 4.24
C SER A 84 5.10 0.20 4.43
N GLU A 85 4.30 -0.68 3.80
CA GLU A 85 2.85 -0.70 3.98
C GLU A 85 2.42 -0.85 5.45
N VAL A 86 3.07 -1.78 6.16
CA VAL A 86 2.76 -2.04 7.58
C VAL A 86 3.25 -0.90 8.46
N PHE A 87 4.45 -0.38 8.22
CA PHE A 87 4.98 0.75 8.97
C PHE A 87 4.12 1.99 8.81
N THR A 88 3.69 2.30 7.58
CA THR A 88 2.80 3.44 7.31
C THR A 88 1.48 3.35 8.06
N TYR A 89 0.89 2.15 8.16
CA TYR A 89 -0.30 1.95 8.99
C TYR A 89 -0.06 2.35 10.45
N HIS A 90 1.00 1.83 11.07
CA HIS A 90 1.30 2.15 12.47
C HIS A 90 1.66 3.63 12.66
N LEU A 91 2.49 4.21 11.78
CA LEU A 91 2.85 5.62 11.82
C LEU A 91 1.63 6.52 11.71
N ALA A 92 0.73 6.25 10.76
CA ALA A 92 -0.50 7.01 10.58
C ALA A 92 -1.37 6.93 11.84
N MET A 93 -1.50 5.77 12.48
CA MET A 93 -2.24 5.63 13.73
C MET A 93 -1.60 6.43 14.88
N VAL A 94 -0.26 6.44 15.00
CA VAL A 94 0.47 7.24 15.99
C VAL A 94 0.25 8.75 15.77
N LEU A 95 0.24 9.19 14.51
CA LEU A 95 -0.05 10.56 14.11
C LEU A 95 -1.55 10.89 14.12
N ASN A 96 -2.38 10.01 14.67
CA ASN A 96 -3.84 10.15 14.75
C ASN A 96 -4.54 10.28 13.37
N TYR A 97 -3.87 9.85 12.29
CA TYR A 97 -4.41 9.74 10.95
C TYR A 97 -5.12 8.38 10.76
N LYS A 98 -6.40 8.32 11.12
CA LYS A 98 -7.21 7.08 11.15
C LYS A 98 -7.81 6.67 9.81
N TRP A 99 -7.42 7.34 8.73
CA TRP A 99 -7.91 7.09 7.36
C TRP A 99 -6.88 6.30 6.56
N VAL A 100 -6.34 5.23 7.16
CA VAL A 100 -5.34 4.33 6.58
C VAL A 100 -5.87 2.90 6.61
N ALA A 101 -5.60 2.09 5.58
CA ALA A 101 -6.03 0.69 5.59
C ALA A 101 -5.23 -0.11 6.64
N PRO A 102 -5.90 -0.89 7.52
CA PRO A 102 -5.24 -1.84 8.40
C PRO A 102 -4.26 -2.73 7.63
N SER A 103 -3.04 -2.80 8.12
CA SER A 103 -1.94 -3.52 7.45
C SER A 103 -1.12 -4.29 8.49
N VAL A 104 -0.83 -5.55 8.22
CA VAL A 104 -0.09 -6.43 9.13
C VAL A 104 0.89 -7.32 8.37
N ILE A 105 2.04 -7.61 8.97
CA ILE A 105 2.92 -8.66 8.45
C ILE A 105 2.23 -10.02 8.63
N ARG A 106 2.17 -10.77 7.54
CA ARG A 106 1.65 -12.14 7.52
C ARG A 106 2.66 -13.05 6.82
N ARG A 107 2.93 -14.20 7.44
CA ARG A 107 3.66 -15.32 6.84
C ARG A 107 2.63 -16.38 6.44
N ILE A 108 2.77 -16.90 5.23
CA ILE A 108 1.80 -17.79 4.62
C ILE A 108 2.54 -19.02 4.12
N HIS A 109 2.09 -20.22 4.52
CA HIS A 109 2.70 -21.44 4.05
C HIS A 109 2.29 -21.67 2.60
N PHE A 110 3.24 -21.66 1.67
CA PHE A 110 2.95 -21.60 0.23
C PHE A 110 2.08 -22.76 -0.25
N ASN A 111 2.47 -24.00 0.06
CA ASN A 111 1.72 -25.17 -0.42
C ASN A 111 0.33 -25.30 0.23
N GLN A 112 0.25 -25.08 1.55
CA GLN A 112 -0.97 -25.28 2.34
C GLN A 112 -1.98 -24.16 2.16
N ASP A 113 -1.53 -22.91 2.10
CA ASP A 113 -2.43 -21.75 2.15
C ASP A 113 -2.59 -21.05 0.79
N ILE A 114 -1.60 -21.12 -0.09
CA ILE A 114 -1.67 -20.48 -1.42
C ILE A 114 -2.01 -21.51 -2.49
N LEU A 115 -1.15 -22.53 -2.69
CA LEU A 115 -1.29 -23.46 -3.81
C LEU A 115 -2.59 -24.28 -3.72
N ALA A 116 -2.95 -24.76 -2.53
CA ALA A 116 -4.19 -25.50 -2.29
C ALA A 116 -5.45 -24.66 -2.57
N HIS A 117 -5.38 -23.34 -2.38
CA HIS A 117 -6.51 -22.41 -2.49
C HIS A 117 -6.42 -21.49 -3.72
N ALA A 118 -5.46 -21.72 -4.61
CA ALA A 118 -5.21 -20.87 -5.78
C ALA A 118 -6.27 -21.06 -6.87
N THR A 119 -6.78 -19.94 -7.40
CA THR A 119 -7.63 -19.99 -8.60
C THR A 119 -6.83 -20.44 -9.84
N ALA A 120 -7.53 -20.82 -10.90
CA ALA A 120 -6.90 -21.09 -12.19
C ALA A 120 -6.13 -19.87 -12.73
N GLY A 121 -6.56 -18.65 -12.39
CA GLY A 121 -5.87 -17.41 -12.74
C GLY A 121 -4.48 -17.33 -12.09
N LEU A 122 -4.39 -17.57 -10.79
CA LEU A 122 -3.13 -17.57 -10.06
C LEU A 122 -2.22 -18.74 -10.45
N LYS A 123 -2.77 -19.94 -10.63
CA LYS A 123 -2.00 -21.14 -11.04
C LYS A 123 -1.26 -20.95 -12.37
N ARG A 124 -1.85 -20.23 -13.34
CA ARG A 124 -1.20 -19.89 -14.62
C ARG A 124 0.00 -18.94 -14.47
N THR A 125 0.10 -18.26 -13.32
CA THR A 125 1.19 -17.33 -13.02
C THR A 125 2.22 -17.91 -12.05
N MET A 126 2.27 -19.24 -11.95
CA MET A 126 3.25 -19.99 -11.18
C MET A 126 4.25 -20.68 -12.09
N VAL A 127 5.52 -20.69 -11.69
CA VAL A 127 6.62 -21.34 -12.41
C VAL A 127 7.53 -22.08 -11.43
N LYS A 128 8.21 -23.12 -11.90
CA LYS A 128 9.25 -23.78 -11.10
C LYS A 128 10.57 -23.03 -11.30
N ASN A 129 11.30 -22.79 -10.21
CA ASN A 129 12.68 -22.35 -10.28
C ASN A 129 13.62 -23.54 -10.54
N ASP A 130 14.93 -23.26 -10.66
CA ASP A 130 15.96 -24.27 -10.94
C ASP A 130 16.08 -25.36 -9.86
N LYS A 131 15.58 -25.07 -8.64
CA LYS A 131 15.53 -26.02 -7.52
C LYS A 131 14.22 -26.80 -7.47
N GLY A 132 13.34 -26.64 -8.46
CA GLY A 132 12.03 -27.29 -8.54
C GLY A 132 10.95 -26.68 -7.64
N LEU A 133 11.23 -25.58 -6.93
CA LEU A 133 10.25 -24.89 -6.09
C LEU A 133 9.28 -24.08 -6.94
N VAL A 134 8.00 -24.12 -6.60
CA VAL A 134 6.97 -23.32 -7.27
C VAL A 134 7.03 -21.89 -6.73
N CYS A 135 7.13 -20.92 -7.64
CA CYS A 135 7.20 -19.49 -7.37
C CYS A 135 6.11 -18.75 -8.15
N ILE A 136 5.74 -17.55 -7.70
CA ILE A 136 4.68 -16.73 -8.30
C ILE A 136 5.29 -15.49 -8.93
N TYR A 137 5.00 -15.22 -10.20
CA TYR A 137 5.25 -13.90 -10.82
C TYR A 137 3.99 -13.03 -10.91
N GLY A 138 2.81 -13.66 -10.84
CA GLY A 138 1.50 -13.01 -10.82
C GLY A 138 1.13 -12.24 -12.10
N LYS A 139 0.10 -11.40 -12.00
CA LYS A 139 -0.40 -10.58 -13.12
C LYS A 139 -0.53 -9.10 -12.72
N CYS A 140 0.39 -8.28 -13.23
CA CYS A 140 0.42 -6.83 -13.05
C CYS A 140 1.20 -6.17 -14.22
N TYR A 141 1.22 -4.84 -14.29
CA TYR A 141 1.88 -4.12 -15.40
C TYR A 141 3.39 -4.43 -15.51
N TYR A 142 4.10 -4.54 -14.38
CA TYR A 142 5.54 -4.84 -14.36
C TYR A 142 5.88 -6.32 -14.06
N CYS A 143 4.87 -7.19 -13.94
CA CYS A 143 5.09 -8.59 -13.57
C CYS A 143 5.71 -9.36 -14.76
N LYS A 144 6.80 -10.07 -14.51
CA LYS A 144 7.52 -10.86 -15.51
C LYS A 144 7.89 -12.22 -14.95
N VAL A 145 7.95 -13.24 -15.81
CA VAL A 145 8.25 -14.63 -15.43
C VAL A 145 9.62 -14.78 -14.75
N ASN A 146 10.59 -13.91 -15.06
CA ASN A 146 11.90 -13.90 -14.43
C ASN A 146 11.96 -13.12 -13.11
N GLU A 147 10.85 -12.48 -12.68
CA GLU A 147 10.75 -11.70 -11.46
C GLU A 147 9.70 -12.35 -10.52
N THR A 148 10.11 -13.41 -9.83
CA THR A 148 9.21 -14.24 -9.02
C THR A 148 9.38 -14.03 -7.51
N VAL A 149 8.36 -14.45 -6.75
CA VAL A 149 8.41 -14.67 -5.31
C VAL A 149 8.30 -16.16 -5.04
N CYS A 150 9.30 -16.71 -4.34
CA CYS A 150 9.39 -18.12 -3.99
C CYS A 150 9.22 -18.31 -2.47
N PRO A 151 8.75 -19.48 -2.01
CA PRO A 151 8.81 -19.83 -0.60
C PRO A 151 10.24 -19.85 -0.08
N ASP A 152 10.42 -19.48 1.19
CA ASP A 152 11.68 -19.60 1.92
C ASP A 152 11.98 -21.07 2.30
N ASN A 153 13.05 -21.28 3.08
CA ASN A 153 13.44 -22.59 3.56
C ASN A 153 12.43 -23.27 4.51
N LYS A 154 11.47 -22.52 5.05
CA LYS A 154 10.36 -23.04 5.86
C LYS A 154 9.10 -23.29 5.03
N GLY A 155 9.16 -23.05 3.71
CA GLY A 155 8.00 -23.16 2.84
C GLY A 155 7.07 -21.95 2.91
N GLU A 156 7.49 -20.84 3.51
CA GLU A 156 6.65 -19.66 3.75
C GLU A 156 6.95 -18.52 2.77
N ILE A 157 5.93 -17.72 2.48
CA ILE A 157 6.11 -16.37 1.90
C ILE A 157 5.70 -15.33 2.94
N GLU A 158 6.59 -14.39 3.22
CA GLU A 158 6.30 -13.22 4.05
C GLU A 158 5.75 -12.08 3.17
N GLY A 159 4.83 -11.28 3.71
CA GLY A 159 4.34 -10.09 3.04
C GLY A 159 3.43 -9.23 3.92
N ALA A 160 2.93 -8.16 3.34
CA ALA A 160 1.96 -7.27 3.97
C ALA A 160 0.57 -7.71 3.58
N ALA A 161 -0.21 -8.11 4.58
CA ALA A 161 -1.64 -8.31 4.47
C ALA A 161 -2.34 -6.96 4.76
N ILE A 162 -2.98 -6.39 3.74
CA ILE A 162 -3.64 -5.09 3.77
C ILE A 162 -5.14 -5.34 3.62
N LEU A 163 -5.95 -4.76 4.51
CA LEU A 163 -7.39 -4.96 4.50
C LEU A 163 -7.99 -4.41 3.19
N TYR A 164 -8.71 -5.26 2.46
CA TYR A 164 -9.43 -4.82 1.28
C TYR A 164 -10.65 -4.01 1.72
N LEU A 165 -10.78 -2.80 1.19
CA LEU A 165 -11.91 -1.93 1.46
C LEU A 165 -12.93 -2.05 0.33
N ASP A 166 -14.08 -2.68 0.61
CA ASP A 166 -15.16 -2.84 -0.36
C ASP A 166 -16.02 -1.56 -0.43
N LYS A 167 -15.39 -0.47 -0.89
CA LYS A 167 -15.97 0.86 -1.02
C LYS A 167 -15.58 1.44 -2.37
N GLN A 168 -16.45 2.29 -2.91
CA GLN A 168 -16.12 3.07 -4.09
C GLN A 168 -15.35 4.32 -3.69
N PHE A 169 -14.16 4.50 -4.28
CA PHE A 169 -13.30 5.64 -4.04
C PHE A 169 -13.26 6.56 -5.25
N LYS A 170 -13.30 7.88 -5.01
CA LYS A 170 -12.98 8.86 -6.04
C LYS A 170 -11.46 8.99 -6.12
N VAL A 171 -10.89 8.53 -7.23
CA VAL A 171 -9.45 8.64 -7.50
C VAL A 171 -9.16 9.98 -8.17
N ASN A 172 -8.22 10.74 -7.61
CA ASN A 172 -7.79 12.02 -8.15
C ASN A 172 -6.29 11.98 -8.46
N LYS A 173 -5.84 12.80 -9.40
CA LYS A 173 -4.40 13.03 -9.64
C LYS A 173 -3.89 13.98 -8.56
N SER A 174 -2.72 13.69 -7.98
CA SER A 174 -2.05 14.63 -7.07
C SER A 174 -1.62 15.89 -7.86
N PRO A 175 -1.88 17.11 -7.36
CA PRO A 175 -1.33 18.33 -7.95
C PRO A 175 0.21 18.32 -7.95
N TRP A 176 0.81 17.76 -6.91
CA TRP A 176 2.25 17.60 -6.73
C TRP A 176 2.77 16.24 -7.23
N ARG A 177 2.10 15.63 -8.20
CA ARG A 177 2.62 14.41 -8.85
C ARG A 177 3.92 14.73 -9.59
N ARG A 178 4.86 13.80 -9.59
CA ARG A 178 6.08 13.87 -10.40
C ARG A 178 5.78 13.60 -11.89
N SER A 179 6.73 13.93 -12.75
CA SER A 179 6.66 13.70 -14.20
C SER A 179 6.95 12.25 -14.59
N TYR A 180 7.68 11.51 -13.74
CA TYR A 180 8.20 10.16 -14.01
C TYR A 180 9.15 10.08 -15.22
N ASN A 181 9.80 11.19 -15.53
CA ASN A 181 10.84 11.33 -16.55
C ASN A 181 11.75 12.51 -16.18
N ASN A 182 12.61 12.93 -17.10
CA ASN A 182 13.58 14.00 -16.84
C ASN A 182 12.99 15.42 -16.93
N MET A 183 11.69 15.57 -17.22
CA MET A 183 11.02 16.86 -17.26
C MET A 183 10.56 17.27 -15.86
N LYS A 184 10.65 18.56 -15.56
CA LYS A 184 10.09 19.11 -14.32
C LYS A 184 8.59 19.37 -14.48
N MET A 185 7.84 19.15 -13.41
CA MET A 185 6.45 19.55 -13.29
C MET A 185 6.32 21.04 -12.92
N GLU A 186 5.14 21.61 -13.10
CA GLU A 186 4.89 23.02 -12.80
C GLU A 186 5.21 23.38 -11.34
N TRP A 187 4.81 22.54 -10.39
CA TRP A 187 5.06 22.73 -8.96
C TRP A 187 6.55 22.74 -8.58
N GLU A 188 7.42 22.19 -9.41
CA GLU A 188 8.87 22.17 -9.19
C GLU A 188 9.54 23.50 -9.60
N ASN A 189 8.87 24.32 -10.41
CA ASN A 189 9.40 25.59 -10.93
C ASN A 189 8.64 26.82 -10.43
N ASP A 190 7.37 26.66 -10.07
CA ASP A 190 6.49 27.75 -9.65
C ASP A 190 6.36 27.80 -8.12
N PHE A 191 6.97 28.82 -7.50
CA PHE A 191 6.87 29.06 -6.06
C PHE A 191 5.46 29.44 -5.60
N ASP A 192 4.60 29.92 -6.51
CA ASP A 192 3.21 30.30 -6.24
C ASP A 192 2.22 29.19 -6.64
N PHE A 193 2.70 27.97 -6.94
CA PHE A 193 1.87 26.87 -7.43
C PHE A 193 0.66 26.57 -6.53
N CYS A 194 0.80 26.66 -5.20
CA CYS A 194 -0.33 26.40 -4.30
C CYS A 194 -1.49 27.40 -4.48
N LYS A 195 -1.24 28.64 -4.91
CA LYS A 195 -2.32 29.60 -5.23
C LYS A 195 -3.22 29.04 -6.34
N LYS A 196 -2.64 28.42 -7.38
CA LYS A 196 -3.41 27.75 -8.45
C LYS A 196 -4.18 26.55 -7.92
N VAL A 197 -3.56 25.76 -7.03
CA VAL A 197 -4.22 24.62 -6.40
C VAL A 197 -5.42 25.06 -5.54
N SER A 198 -5.31 26.18 -4.82
CA SER A 198 -6.39 26.74 -3.99
C SER A 198 -7.61 27.23 -4.78
N MET A 199 -7.45 27.54 -6.08
CA MET A 199 -8.58 27.85 -6.96
C MET A 199 -9.35 26.59 -7.39
N LEU A 200 -8.70 25.41 -7.36
CA LEU A 200 -9.26 24.15 -7.85
C LEU A 200 -9.74 23.22 -6.73
N LEU A 201 -9.10 23.28 -5.56
CA LEU A 201 -9.36 22.40 -4.43
C LEU A 201 -9.79 23.20 -3.21
N SER A 202 -10.72 22.63 -2.44
CA SER A 202 -11.13 23.25 -1.17
C SER A 202 -9.99 23.27 -0.16
N THR A 203 -10.01 24.23 0.76
CA THR A 203 -9.07 24.32 1.88
C THR A 203 -8.96 23.00 2.64
N LYS A 204 -10.09 22.34 2.93
CA LYS A 204 -10.12 21.03 3.59
C LYS A 204 -9.36 19.95 2.82
N ARG A 205 -9.45 19.96 1.48
CA ARG A 205 -8.70 19.02 0.63
C ARG A 205 -7.20 19.30 0.67
N ILE A 206 -6.81 20.57 0.62
CA ILE A 206 -5.40 20.99 0.68
C ILE A 206 -4.79 20.56 2.02
N LEU A 207 -5.48 20.81 3.13
CA LEU A 207 -5.05 20.34 4.45
C LEU A 207 -4.86 18.81 4.49
N ASN A 208 -5.75 18.03 3.88
CA ASN A 208 -5.54 16.58 3.79
C ASN A 208 -4.34 16.20 2.91
N LEU A 209 -4.05 16.97 1.85
CA LEU A 209 -2.85 16.74 1.02
C LEU A 209 -1.57 17.08 1.80
N ILE A 210 -1.61 18.10 2.67
CA ILE A 210 -0.53 18.42 3.60
C ILE A 210 -0.33 17.28 4.60
N ASP A 211 -1.40 16.82 5.27
CA ASP A 211 -1.34 15.71 6.22
C ASP A 211 -0.67 14.47 5.62
N ILE A 212 -1.09 14.05 4.41
CA ILE A 212 -0.48 12.87 3.77
C ILE A 212 0.95 13.14 3.31
N SER A 213 1.31 14.38 2.92
CA SER A 213 2.67 14.72 2.51
C SER A 213 3.66 14.61 3.67
N ILE A 214 3.22 14.92 4.89
CA ILE A 214 4.03 14.74 6.11
C ILE A 214 4.26 13.25 6.35
N ILE A 215 3.22 12.42 6.26
CA ILE A 215 3.35 10.96 6.39
C ILE A 215 4.26 10.40 5.29
N ASP A 216 4.05 10.83 4.04
CA ASP A 216 4.86 10.42 2.90
C ASP A 216 6.32 10.81 3.06
N PHE A 217 6.61 12.00 3.58
CA PHE A 217 7.96 12.43 3.87
C PHE A 217 8.61 11.56 4.96
N LEU A 218 7.91 11.30 6.07
CA LEU A 218 8.43 10.47 7.16
C LEU A 218 8.75 9.03 6.74
N ILE A 219 8.02 8.50 5.75
CA ILE A 219 8.33 7.19 5.16
C ILE A 219 9.17 7.31 3.89
N GLN A 220 9.57 8.51 3.45
CA GLN A 220 10.25 8.74 2.18
C GLN A 220 9.55 8.11 0.97
N ASN A 221 8.23 8.28 0.85
CA ASN A 221 7.40 7.84 -0.27
C ASN A 221 7.19 8.96 -1.28
N GLY A 222 7.99 8.96 -2.34
CA GLY A 222 7.88 9.92 -3.43
C GLY A 222 6.93 9.54 -4.57
N ASP A 223 6.11 8.47 -4.42
CA ASP A 223 5.28 7.91 -5.51
C ASP A 223 3.78 8.24 -5.40
N ARG A 224 3.40 9.24 -4.60
CA ARG A 224 2.00 9.68 -4.41
C ARG A 224 1.43 10.45 -5.61
N HIS A 225 1.37 9.82 -6.78
CA HIS A 225 0.85 10.44 -8.01
C HIS A 225 -0.68 10.52 -8.08
N ARG A 226 -1.36 9.69 -7.29
CA ARG A 226 -2.81 9.62 -7.15
C ARG A 226 -3.18 9.52 -5.68
N TYR A 227 -4.41 9.90 -5.36
CA TYR A 227 -4.98 9.72 -4.03
C TYR A 227 -6.46 9.35 -4.12
N GLU A 228 -6.86 8.45 -3.23
CA GLU A 228 -8.22 7.94 -3.09
C GLU A 228 -9.00 8.75 -2.07
N VAL A 229 -10.26 9.01 -2.40
CA VAL A 229 -11.16 9.78 -1.54
C VAL A 229 -12.38 8.96 -1.21
N TYR A 230 -12.69 8.92 0.08
CA TYR A 230 -13.96 8.44 0.59
C TYR A 230 -14.59 9.49 1.48
N LYS A 231 -15.87 9.80 1.26
CA LYS A 231 -16.53 10.98 1.85
C LYS A 231 -15.68 12.24 1.59
N ASN A 232 -15.14 12.84 2.65
CA ASN A 232 -14.35 14.08 2.60
C ASN A 232 -12.89 13.90 3.05
N LYS A 233 -12.38 12.67 3.09
CA LYS A 233 -11.03 12.34 3.59
C LYS A 233 -10.22 11.60 2.53
N ILE A 234 -8.91 11.74 2.58
CA ILE A 234 -8.00 10.93 1.76
C ILE A 234 -7.78 9.60 2.47
N ILE A 235 -7.89 8.48 1.76
CA ILE A 235 -7.51 7.18 2.32
C ILE A 235 -6.06 6.90 1.93
N LEU A 236 -5.25 6.58 2.92
CA LEU A 236 -3.86 6.24 2.75
C LEU A 236 -3.74 4.76 2.31
N LEU A 237 -3.56 4.56 1.00
CA LEU A 237 -3.36 3.27 0.33
C LEU A 237 -2.04 3.28 -0.44
N ASP A 238 -1.56 2.09 -0.83
CA ASP A 238 -0.38 1.93 -1.70
C ASP A 238 0.87 2.70 -1.21
N ASN A 239 1.34 2.34 -0.01
CA ASN A 239 2.48 2.97 0.66
C ASN A 239 3.78 2.17 0.50
N GLY A 240 3.79 1.17 -0.39
CA GLY A 240 4.92 0.26 -0.62
C GLY A 240 6.18 0.94 -1.17
N LYS A 241 6.09 2.20 -1.59
CA LYS A 241 7.21 2.97 -2.15
C LYS A 241 7.94 3.84 -1.13
N GLY A 242 7.66 3.70 0.17
CA GLY A 242 8.44 4.28 1.27
C GLY A 242 9.56 3.37 1.78
N LEU A 243 10.38 3.82 2.72
CA LEU A 243 11.48 3.10 3.40
C LEU A 243 12.51 2.51 2.43
N GLY A 244 12.83 3.24 1.37
CA GLY A 244 13.76 2.79 0.33
C GLY A 244 15.23 3.04 0.66
N ASN A 245 15.55 4.21 1.21
CA ASN A 245 16.92 4.61 1.51
C ASN A 245 16.98 5.39 2.82
N PRO A 246 17.64 4.87 3.87
CA PRO A 246 17.69 5.53 5.17
C PRO A 246 18.69 6.70 5.24
N MET A 247 19.45 6.96 4.16
CA MET A 247 20.50 7.97 4.13
C MET A 247 20.10 9.27 3.39
N LEU A 248 18.87 9.34 2.88
CA LEU A 248 18.39 10.47 2.07
C LEU A 248 17.02 10.93 2.54
N ASP A 249 16.86 12.25 2.64
CA ASP A 249 15.58 12.90 2.89
C ASP A 249 15.17 13.73 1.66
N GLU A 250 14.10 13.32 0.98
CA GLU A 250 13.58 14.01 -0.20
C GLU A 250 12.58 15.10 0.21
N ILE A 251 13.10 16.30 0.47
CA ILE A 251 12.33 17.45 0.98
C ILE A 251 11.19 17.86 0.05
N ASP A 252 11.30 17.60 -1.26
CA ASP A 252 10.27 17.96 -2.23
C ASP A 252 8.94 17.22 -2.02
N ILE A 253 8.93 16.11 -1.25
CA ILE A 253 7.71 15.44 -0.81
C ILE A 253 6.84 16.40 0.02
N LEU A 254 7.46 17.31 0.78
CA LEU A 254 6.80 18.33 1.59
C LEU A 254 6.33 19.56 0.77
N ALA A 255 6.41 19.54 -0.56
CA ALA A 255 5.92 20.65 -1.40
C ALA A 255 4.51 21.13 -1.06
N PRO A 256 3.51 20.26 -0.78
CA PRO A 256 2.21 20.72 -0.33
C PRO A 256 2.28 21.58 0.95
N LEU A 257 3.12 21.21 1.92
CA LEU A 257 3.29 21.94 3.18
C LEU A 257 3.96 23.30 2.95
N TYR A 258 5.15 23.32 2.35
CA TYR A 258 5.94 24.56 2.27
C TYR A 258 5.47 25.53 1.17
N GLN A 259 4.71 25.07 0.16
CA GLN A 259 4.14 25.97 -0.84
C GLN A 259 2.80 26.55 -0.40
N CYS A 260 2.02 25.82 0.40
CA CYS A 260 0.73 26.31 0.89
C CYS A 260 0.85 27.07 2.22
N CYS A 261 1.83 26.73 3.07
CA CYS A 261 2.06 27.38 4.37
C CYS A 261 0.80 27.41 5.26
N MET A 262 0.13 26.27 5.39
CA MET A 262 -1.11 26.08 6.15
C MET A 262 -0.98 25.03 7.23
#